data_AF-A0A0A2EZL6-F1
#
_entry.id   AF-A0A0A2EZL6-F1
#
_cell.length_a   1.000
_cell.length_b   1.000
_cell.length_c   1.000
_cell.angle_alpha   90.00
_cell.angle_beta   90.00
_cell.angle_gamma   90.00
#
_symmetry.space_group_name_H-M   'P 1'
#
loop_
_entity.id
_entity.type
_entity.pdbx_description
1 polymer ?
#
loop_
_entity_poly.entity_id
_entity_poly.type
_entity_poly.pdbx_seq_one_letter_code
_entity_poly.pdbx_strand_id
1 'polypeptide(L)' 'MFTIQLIETSTGKPLEGKKVGVVFKGWLRGCTDNYYTNRDGEVHFSEENGEGAVYVQGKKVYEGRIEGRKVIYI' A
#
# COMPACT_ATOMS: atom_id res chain seq x y z
N MET A 1 2.78 -12.14 -1.91
CA MET A 1 3.70 -11.07 -2.34
C MET A 1 2.95 -10.12 -3.27
N PHE A 2 2.97 -8.84 -2.94
CA PHE A 2 2.36 -7.79 -3.76
C PHE A 2 3.17 -6.50 -3.63
N THR A 3 2.87 -5.54 -4.51
CA THR A 3 3.49 -4.21 -4.53
C THR A 3 2.40 -3.16 -4.46
N ILE A 4 2.60 -2.14 -3.63
CA ILE A 4 1.78 -0.92 -3.66
C ILE A 4 2.62 0.18 -4.28
N GLN A 5 2.07 0.88 -5.26
CA GLN A 5 2.66 2.08 -5.84
C GLN A 5 1.79 3.29 -5.54
N LEU A 6 2.39 4.36 -5.04
CA LEU A 6 1.73 5.62 -4.77
C LEU A 6 2.06 6.66 -5.83
N ILE A 7 1.02 7.25 -6.41
CA ILE A 7 1.11 8.31 -7.40
C ILE A 7 0.37 9.55 -6.88
N GLU A 8 0.98 10.73 -7.02
CA GLU A 8 0.30 11.99 -6.73
C GLU A 8 -0.75 12.28 -7.80
N THR A 9 -2.00 12.44 -7.40
CA THR A 9 -3.15 12.59 -8.33
C THR A 9 -3.01 13.81 -9.24
N SER A 10 -2.50 14.92 -8.71
CA SER A 10 -2.40 16.19 -9.44
C SER A 10 -1.30 16.21 -10.49
N THR A 11 -0.20 15.48 -10.29
CA THR A 11 0.98 15.53 -11.16
C THR A 11 1.25 14.24 -11.91
N GLY A 12 0.64 13.12 -11.50
CA GLY A 12 0.94 11.78 -12.01
C GLY A 12 2.33 11.27 -11.62
N LYS A 13 3.04 11.95 -10.71
CA LYS A 13 4.40 11.58 -10.30
C LYS A 13 4.42 10.57 -9.14
N PRO A 14 5.42 9.69 -9.09
CA PRO A 14 5.60 8.79 -7.96
C PRO A 14 5.89 9.55 -6.66
N LEU A 15 5.37 9.03 -5.55
CA LEU A 15 5.58 9.60 -4.23
C LEU A 15 6.61 8.80 -3.43
N GLU A 16 7.82 9.32 -3.28
CA GLU A 16 8.90 8.74 -2.46
C GLU A 16 8.72 9.03 -0.96
N GLY A 17 9.23 8.12 -0.11
CA GLY A 17 9.35 8.31 1.34
C GLY A 17 8.02 8.32 2.09
N LYS A 18 6.95 7.81 1.49
CA LYS A 18 5.63 7.72 2.14
C LYS A 18 5.52 6.45 2.94
N LYS A 19 5.11 6.58 4.20
CA LYS A 19 4.83 5.43 5.07
C LYS A 19 3.56 4.73 4.59
N VAL A 20 3.67 3.44 4.28
CA VAL A 20 2.58 2.57 3.85
C VAL A 20 2.43 1.40 4.83
N GLY A 21 1.20 1.11 5.22
CA GLY A 21 0.84 -0.07 5.98
C GLY A 21 -0.45 -0.69 5.45
N VAL A 22 -0.59 -2.00 5.61
CA VAL A 22 -1.78 -2.74 5.20
C VAL A 22 -2.40 -3.40 6.42
N VAL A 23 -3.74 -3.32 6.53
CA VAL A 23 -4.53 -4.06 7.51
C VAL A 23 -5.37 -5.08 6.74
N PHE A 24 -5.09 -6.37 6.93
CA PHE A 24 -5.83 -7.43 6.24
C PHE A 24 -7.15 -7.75 6.95
N LYS A 25 -8.18 -8.08 6.18
CA LYS A 25 -9.42 -8.65 6.69
C LYS A 25 -9.21 -10.12 7.02
N GLY A 26 -9.77 -10.57 8.14
CA GLY A 26 -9.67 -11.93 8.64
C GLY A 26 -9.05 -11.99 10.04
N TRP A 27 -9.57 -12.89 10.87
CA TRP A 27 -9.29 -12.94 12.31
C TRP A 27 -7.80 -13.05 12.67
N LEU A 28 -6.98 -13.68 11.81
CA LEU A 28 -5.58 -14.00 12.11
C LEU A 28 -4.56 -13.21 11.27
N ARG A 29 -4.99 -12.32 10.36
CA ARG A 29 -4.06 -11.74 9.36
C ARG A 29 -3.35 -10.45 9.80
N GLY A 30 -3.89 -9.75 10.80
CA GLY A 30 -3.22 -8.61 11.43
C GLY A 30 -2.91 -7.43 10.49
N CYS A 31 -1.95 -6.60 10.91
CA CYS A 31 -1.40 -5.50 10.12
C CYS A 31 0.07 -5.74 9.77
N THR A 32 0.50 -5.22 8.63
CA THR A 32 1.90 -5.23 8.24
C THR A 32 2.71 -4.25 9.08
N ASP A 33 4.03 -4.38 9.04
CA ASP A 33 4.92 -3.33 9.48
C ASP A 33 4.77 -2.05 8.62
N ASN A 34 5.39 -0.97 9.09
CA ASN A 34 5.47 0.27 8.34
C ASN A 34 6.61 0.19 7.33
N TYR A 35 6.27 0.28 6.06
CA TYR A 35 7.23 0.35 4.97
C TYR A 35 7.21 1.73 4.32
N TYR A 36 8.25 2.06 3.57
CA TYR A 36 8.39 3.37 2.93
C TYR A 36 8.56 3.21 1.43
N THR A 37 7.87 4.04 0.67
CA THR A 37 8.00 4.03 -0.79
C THR A 37 9.39 4.46 -1.25
N ASN A 38 9.91 3.79 -2.27
CA ASN A 38 11.14 4.16 -2.96
C ASN A 38 10.92 5.31 -3.97
N ARG A 39 11.93 5.63 -4.78
CA ARG A 39 11.89 6.70 -5.82
C ARG A 39 10.80 6.49 -6.88
N ASP A 40 10.41 5.25 -7.13
CA ASP A 40 9.35 4.89 -8.08
C ASP A 40 7.95 4.92 -7.43
N GLY A 41 7.88 5.32 -6.16
CA GLY A 41 6.66 5.34 -5.37
C GLY A 41 6.24 3.95 -4.90
N GLU A 42 7.12 2.95 -5.00
CA GLU A 42 6.79 1.55 -4.77
C GLU A 42 7.22 1.06 -3.39
N VAL A 43 6.44 0.13 -2.86
CA VAL A 43 6.75 -0.65 -1.68
C VAL A 43 6.37 -2.11 -1.92
N HIS A 44 7.25 -3.03 -1.54
CA HIS A 44 7.09 -4.46 -1.78
C HIS A 44 6.83 -5.21 -0.47
N PHE A 45 5.77 -6.02 -0.49
CA PHE A 45 5.28 -6.80 0.66
C PHE A 45 5.47 -8.28 0.38
N SER A 46 6.07 -9.01 1.33
CA SER A 46 6.25 -10.46 1.24
C SER A 46 4.98 -11.22 1.61
N GLU A 47 4.05 -10.56 2.31
CA GLU A 47 2.78 -11.09 2.76
C GLU A 47 1.92 -11.60 1.60
N GLU A 48 1.09 -12.61 1.89
CA GLU A 48 0.14 -13.16 0.92
C GLU A 48 -0.91 -12.14 0.50
N ASN A 49 -1.46 -12.33 -0.69
CA ASN A 49 -2.54 -11.48 -1.22
C ASN A 49 -3.82 -11.64 -0.38
N GLY A 50 -4.74 -10.68 -0.46
CA GLY A 50 -6.04 -10.80 0.20
C GLY A 50 -6.84 -9.51 0.29
N GLU A 51 -7.99 -9.58 0.95
CA GLU A 51 -8.84 -8.43 1.25
C GLU A 51 -8.24 -7.60 2.40
N GLY A 52 -8.24 -6.28 2.28
CA GLY A 52 -7.68 -5.40 3.30
C GLY A 52 -7.88 -3.92 3.03
N ALA A 53 -7.25 -3.10 3.85
CA ALA A 53 -7.20 -1.65 3.70
C ALA A 53 -5.75 -1.17 3.69
N VAL A 54 -5.44 -0.22 2.81
CA VAL A 54 -4.13 0.41 2.71
C VAL A 54 -4.18 1.77 3.39
N TYR A 55 -3.16 2.03 4.21
CA TYR A 55 -2.98 3.27 4.93
C TYR A 55 -1.69 3.94 4.47
N VAL A 56 -1.78 5.23 4.14
CA VAL A 56 -0.63 6.08 3.81
C VAL A 56 -0.56 7.19 4.83
N GLN A 57 0.59 7.31 5.50
CA GLN A 57 0.79 8.29 6.59
C GLN A 57 -0.34 8.22 7.66
N GLY A 58 -0.83 7.01 7.94
CA GLY A 58 -1.90 6.77 8.91
C GLY A 58 -3.33 7.04 8.40
N LYS A 59 -3.51 7.51 7.16
CA LYS A 59 -4.84 7.70 6.56
C LYS A 59 -5.20 6.55 5.63
N LYS A 60 -6.43 6.03 5.73
CA LYS A 60 -6.92 5.00 4.81
C LYS A 60 -7.10 5.60 3.41
N VAL A 61 -6.49 5.00 2.41
CA VAL A 61 -6.55 5.46 1.00
C VAL A 61 -7.15 4.44 0.05
N TYR A 62 -7.20 3.17 0.45
CA TYR A 62 -7.79 2.10 -0.35
C TYR A 62 -8.38 1.01 0.56
N GLU A 63 -9.43 0.36 0.09
CA GLU A 63 -10.00 -0.85 0.70
C GLU A 63 -10.48 -1.82 -0.40
N GLY A 64 -10.19 -3.10 -0.23
CA GLY A 64 -10.56 -4.17 -1.14
C GLY A 64 -9.44 -5.19 -1.33
N ARG A 65 -9.46 -5.88 -2.47
CA ARG A 65 -8.49 -6.92 -2.81
C ARG A 65 -7.11 -6.33 -3.15
N ILE A 66 -6.10 -6.82 -2.44
CA ILE A 66 -4.69 -6.46 -2.55
C ILE A 66 -3.94 -7.67 -3.12
N GLU A 67 -3.54 -7.56 -4.38
CA GLU A 67 -2.80 -8.59 -5.10
C GLU A 67 -1.97 -7.98 -6.22
N GLY A 68 -0.89 -8.65 -6.62
CA GLY A 68 -0.04 -8.20 -7.73
C GLY A 68 0.55 -6.81 -7.48
N ARG A 69 0.35 -5.87 -8.41
CA ARG A 69 0.72 -4.46 -8.26
C ARG A 69 -0.54 -3.62 -8.14
N LYS A 70 -0.66 -2.90 -7.02
CA LYS A 70 -1.75 -1.94 -6.79
C LYS A 70 -1.25 -0.52 -6.91
N VAL A 71 -1.71 0.21 -7.92
CA VAL A 71 -1.43 1.63 -8.08
C VAL A 71 -2.53 2.42 -7.37
N ILE A 72 -2.15 3.30 -6.46
CA ILE A 72 -3.07 4.14 -5.68
C ILE A 72 -2.71 5.60 -5.94
N TYR A 73 -3.67 6.34 -6.45
CA TYR A 73 -3.59 7.79 -6.62
C TYR A 73 -4.07 8.46 -5.34
N ILE A 74 -3.24 9.32 -4.74
CA ILE A 74 -3.56 10.05 -3.51
C ILE A 74 -3.32 11.56 -3.67
#